data_AF-A0A2E6UUI1-F1
#
_entry.id   AF-A0A2E6UUI1-F1
#
_cell.length_a   1.000
_cell.length_b   1.000
_cell.length_c   1.000
_cell.angle_alpha   90.00
_cell.angle_beta   90.00
_cell.angle_gamma   90.00
#
_symmetry.space_group_name_H-M   'P 1'
#
loop_
_entity.id
_entity.type
_entity.pdbx_description
1 polymer ?
#
loop_
_entity_poly.entity_id
_entity_poly.type
_entity_poly.pdbx_seq_one_letter_code
_entity_poly.pdbx_strand_id
1 'polypeptide(L)'
;MTEIPDLLARRAAEQKRIRMMLDSMRAEEEAMIKGGEDAVAWVKEGLCIGCDQCTIVCDDDAIELYDTPLASPIMEVEVNRKARILRDECTGCKLCVLGCPTDAIIMIDR
;
A
#
# COMPACT_ATOMS: atom_id res chain seq x y z
N MET A 1 36.56 24.60 5.03
CA MET A 1 35.83 23.39 5.45
C MET A 1 34.36 23.78 5.52
N THR A 2 33.42 22.92 5.16
CA THR A 2 31.98 23.21 5.35
C THR A 2 31.65 23.11 6.82
N GLU A 3 31.08 24.16 7.39
CA GLU A 3 30.71 24.18 8.80
C GLU A 3 29.36 23.49 9.03
N ILE A 4 29.10 23.06 10.26
CA ILE A 4 27.85 22.38 10.63
C ILE A 4 26.60 23.19 10.21
N PRO A 5 26.53 24.53 10.38
CA PRO A 5 25.37 25.30 9.94
C PRO A 5 25.13 25.23 8.42
N ASP A 6 26.21 25.23 7.62
CA ASP A 6 26.11 25.13 6.16
C ASP A 6 25.53 23.77 5.73
N LEU A 7 25.95 22.69 6.40
CA LEU A 7 25.44 21.34 6.16
C LEU A 7 23.96 21.23 6.53
N LEU A 8 23.53 21.80 7.65
CA LEU A 8 22.13 21.80 8.08
C LEU A 8 21.23 22.57 7.11
N ALA A 9 21.67 23.75 6.65
CA ALA A 9 20.92 24.53 5.67
C ALA A 9 20.74 23.78 4.34
N ARG A 10 21.79 23.12 3.84
CA ARG A 10 21.72 22.28 2.63
C ARG A 10 20.79 21.09 2.82
N ARG A 11 20.88 20.39 3.96
CA ARG A 11 20.00 19.26 4.28
C ARG A 11 18.54 19.70 4.31
N ALA A 12 18.22 20.83 4.93
CA ALA A 12 16.85 21.34 4.99
C ALA A 12 16.30 21.69 3.60
N ALA A 13 17.11 22.33 2.76
CA ALA A 13 16.75 22.64 1.38
C ALA A 13 16.50 21.37 0.56
N GLU A 14 17.36 20.36 0.71
CA GLU A 14 17.22 19.08 0.02
C GLU A 14 15.99 18.30 0.50
N GLN A 15 15.75 18.22 1.81
CA GLN A 15 14.56 17.58 2.38
C GLN A 15 13.27 18.21 1.85
N LYS A 16 13.23 19.55 1.73
CA LYS A 16 12.07 20.25 1.16
C LYS A 16 11.85 19.88 -0.31
N ARG A 17 12.92 19.81 -1.11
CA ARG A 17 12.85 19.42 -2.52
C ARG A 17 12.37 17.97 -2.68
N ILE A 18 12.98 17.04 -1.94
CA ILE A 18 12.60 15.63 -1.94
C ILE A 18 11.13 15.48 -1.56
N ARG A 19 10.68 16.16 -0.50
CA ARG A 19 9.27 16.13 -0.09
C ARG A 19 8.34 16.61 -1.20
N MET A 20 8.62 17.77 -1.80
CA MET A 20 7.80 18.31 -2.89
C MET A 20 7.69 17.32 -4.07
N MET A 21 8.79 16.67 -4.42
CA MET A 21 8.82 15.68 -5.51
C MET A 21 8.05 14.40 -5.17
N LEU A 22 8.20 13.89 -3.94
CA LEU A 22 7.46 12.70 -3.50
C LEU A 22 5.96 12.97 -3.39
N ASP A 23 5.58 14.15 -2.89
CA ASP A 23 4.18 14.56 -2.78
C ASP A 23 3.53 14.68 -4.17
N SER A 24 4.24 15.21 -5.18
CA SER A 24 3.72 15.28 -6.55
C SER A 24 3.57 13.90 -7.20
N MET A 25 4.56 13.02 -7.03
CA MET A 25 4.50 11.66 -7.58
C MET A 25 3.31 10.86 -7.00
N ARG A 26 3.09 10.95 -5.69
CA ARG A 26 1.95 10.28 -5.04
C ARG A 26 0.60 10.80 -5.51
N ALA A 27 0.48 12.11 -5.72
CA ALA A 27 -0.75 12.70 -6.23
C ALA A 27 -1.08 12.23 -7.66
N GLU A 28 -0.07 12.10 -8.52
CA GLU A 28 -0.24 11.55 -9.88
C GLU A 28 -0.70 10.09 -9.84
N GLU A 29 -0.07 9.27 -9.00
CA GLU A 29 -0.44 7.87 -8.80
C GLU A 29 -1.88 7.72 -8.30
N GLU A 30 -2.26 8.48 -7.26
CA GLU A 30 -3.60 8.45 -6.69
C GLU A 30 -4.69 8.83 -7.71
N ALA A 31 -4.40 9.79 -8.59
CA ALA A 31 -5.31 10.24 -9.63
C ALA A 31 -5.55 9.17 -10.72
N MET A 32 -4.57 8.30 -10.97
CA MET A 32 -4.66 7.23 -11.97
C MET A 32 -5.40 5.99 -11.44
N ILE A 33 -5.53 5.85 -10.12
CA ILE A 33 -6.21 4.70 -9.50
C ILE A 33 -7.71 4.97 -9.42
N LYS A 34 -8.48 4.05 -10.01
CA LYS A 34 -9.95 4.01 -9.93
C LYS A 34 -10.42 3.93 -8.47
N GLY A 35 -11.40 4.70 -8.07
CA GLY A 35 -11.97 4.68 -6.71
C GLY A 35 -13.41 5.15 -6.68
N GLY A 36 -13.98 5.25 -5.48
CA GLY A 36 -15.37 5.63 -5.25
C GLY A 36 -16.31 4.43 -5.10
N GLU A 37 -17.61 4.71 -5.05
CA GLU A 37 -18.66 3.73 -4.70
C GLU A 37 -18.81 2.55 -5.67
N ASP A 38 -18.46 2.77 -6.95
CA ASP A 38 -18.48 1.77 -8.03
C ASP A 38 -17.21 0.91 -8.09
N ALA A 39 -16.25 1.13 -7.18
CA ALA A 39 -14.97 0.44 -7.19
C ALA A 39 -14.71 -0.27 -5.87
N VAL A 40 -14.16 -1.49 -5.95
CA VAL A 40 -13.82 -2.30 -4.78
C VAL A 40 -12.37 -2.76 -4.85
N ALA A 41 -11.70 -2.80 -3.69
CA ALA A 41 -10.34 -3.31 -3.61
C ALA A 41 -10.32 -4.84 -3.79
N TRP A 42 -9.26 -5.36 -4.40
CA TRP A 42 -9.06 -6.80 -4.61
C TRP A 42 -7.57 -7.17 -4.44
N VAL A 43 -7.31 -8.30 -3.78
CA VAL A 43 -5.96 -8.77 -3.42
C VAL A 43 -5.49 -9.86 -4.37
N LYS A 44 -4.34 -9.64 -5.01
CA LYS A 44 -3.53 -10.63 -5.72
C LYS A 44 -2.81 -11.51 -4.71
N GLU A 45 -3.33 -12.70 -4.43
CA GLU A 45 -2.74 -13.63 -3.46
C GLU A 45 -1.26 -13.95 -3.75
N GLY A 46 -0.87 -14.03 -5.02
CA GLY A 46 0.51 -14.29 -5.43
C GLY A 46 1.51 -13.19 -5.08
N LEU A 47 1.06 -11.95 -4.90
CA LEU A 47 1.91 -10.81 -4.53
C LEU A 47 1.76 -10.42 -3.05
N CYS A 48 0.68 -10.85 -2.39
CA CYS A 48 0.43 -10.53 -0.99
C CYS A 48 1.43 -11.28 -0.10
N ILE A 49 2.21 -10.56 0.70
CA ILE A 49 3.18 -11.15 1.64
C ILE A 49 2.68 -11.20 3.09
N GLY A 50 1.41 -10.85 3.35
CA GLY A 50 0.82 -10.91 4.69
C GLY A 50 1.34 -9.85 5.67
N CYS A 51 1.93 -8.75 5.18
CA CYS A 51 2.57 -7.69 5.98
C CYS A 51 1.62 -6.76 6.76
N ASP A 52 0.33 -7.06 6.81
CA ASP A 52 -0.74 -6.34 7.53
C ASP A 52 -0.91 -4.81 7.34
N GLN A 53 -0.07 -4.14 6.53
CA GLN A 53 -0.18 -2.68 6.31
C GLN A 53 -1.56 -2.22 5.83
N CYS A 54 -2.22 -3.04 5.01
CA CYS A 54 -3.56 -2.75 4.51
C CYS A 54 -4.62 -2.66 5.62
N THR A 55 -4.52 -3.47 6.68
CA THR A 55 -5.50 -3.42 7.79
C THR A 55 -5.28 -2.18 8.65
N ILE A 56 -4.05 -1.68 8.74
CA ILE A 56 -3.72 -0.46 9.51
C ILE A 56 -4.33 0.79 8.86
N VAL A 57 -4.45 0.82 7.53
CA VAL A 57 -4.94 1.99 6.78
C VAL A 57 -6.43 1.91 6.43
N CYS A 58 -7.12 0.82 6.79
CA CYS A 58 -8.54 0.66 6.51
C CYS A 58 -9.36 1.13 7.73
N ASP A 59 -9.97 2.30 7.61
CA ASP A 59 -10.85 2.83 8.67
C ASP A 59 -12.25 2.15 8.68
N ASP A 60 -12.57 1.37 7.65
CA ASP A 60 -13.88 0.74 7.44
C ASP A 60 -13.90 -0.76 7.83
N ASP A 61 -12.82 -1.29 8.42
CA ASP A 61 -12.66 -2.70 8.78
C ASP A 61 -12.93 -3.71 7.64
N ALA A 62 -12.79 -3.28 6.39
CA ALA A 62 -13.11 -4.05 5.19
C ALA A 62 -12.04 -5.10 4.80
N ILE A 63 -11.12 -5.46 5.71
CA ILE A 63 -9.97 -6.31 5.40
C ILE A 63 -9.75 -7.36 6.48
N GLU A 64 -9.73 -8.62 6.07
CA GLU A 64 -9.41 -9.75 6.94
C GLU A 64 -8.08 -10.41 6.53
N LEU A 65 -7.39 -10.96 7.52
CA LEU A 65 -6.19 -11.76 7.31
C LEU A 65 -6.52 -13.24 7.54
N TYR A 66 -6.06 -14.11 6.65
CA TYR A 66 -6.21 -15.55 6.75
C TYR A 66 -4.91 -16.25 6.39
N ASP A 67 -4.73 -17.46 6.92
CA ASP A 67 -3.55 -18.27 6.62
C ASP A 67 -3.88 -19.28 5.51
N THR A 68 -2.95 -19.46 4.59
CA THR A 68 -3.00 -20.46 3.52
C THR A 68 -1.62 -21.09 3.34
N PRO A 69 -1.48 -22.30 2.80
CA PRO A 69 -0.17 -22.83 2.44
C PRO A 69 0.56 -21.94 1.41
N LEU A 70 1.88 -21.83 1.53
CA LEU A 70 2.72 -21.15 0.55
C LEU A 70 2.83 -21.99 -0.73
N ALA A 71 2.43 -21.42 -1.85
CA ALA A 71 2.69 -21.99 -3.17
C ALA A 71 4.19 -21.80 -3.54
N SER A 72 5.05 -22.76 -3.18
CA SER A 72 6.47 -22.75 -3.53
C SER A 72 6.93 -24.14 -4.01
N PRO A 73 7.68 -24.24 -5.12
CA PRO A 73 8.19 -25.51 -5.63
C PRO A 73 9.41 -26.05 -4.86
N ILE A 74 9.98 -25.25 -3.95
CA ILE A 74 11.24 -25.57 -3.24
C ILE A 74 11.07 -25.70 -1.72
N MET A 75 9.91 -25.32 -1.17
CA MET A 75 9.69 -25.27 0.28
C MET A 75 8.21 -25.43 0.61
N GLU A 76 7.92 -26.26 1.61
CA GLU A 76 6.57 -26.48 2.12
C GLU A 76 6.36 -25.67 3.40
N VAL A 77 5.45 -24.69 3.33
CA VAL A 77 5.09 -23.85 4.48
C VAL A 77 3.57 -23.84 4.58
N GLU A 78 3.02 -24.38 5.67
CA GLU A 78 1.58 -24.50 5.87
C GLU A 78 0.91 -23.15 6.17
N VAL A 79 1.66 -22.21 6.73
CA VAL A 79 1.15 -20.92 7.22
C VAL A 79 1.77 -19.77 6.43
N ASN A 80 1.03 -19.25 5.46
CA ASN A 80 1.34 -18.03 4.71
C ASN A 80 0.16 -17.09 4.82
N ARG A 81 0.34 -16.00 5.56
CA ARG A 81 -0.72 -15.03 5.82
C ARG A 81 -1.04 -14.22 4.57
N LYS A 82 -2.33 -14.03 4.29
CA LYS A 82 -2.85 -13.27 3.15
C LYS A 82 -3.97 -12.35 3.59
N ALA A 83 -4.17 -11.27 2.84
CA ALA A 83 -5.28 -10.36 3.03
C ALA A 83 -6.42 -10.70 2.08
N ARG A 84 -7.66 -10.48 2.53
CA ARG A 84 -8.89 -10.53 1.74
C ARG A 84 -9.68 -9.26 2.00
N ILE A 85 -10.25 -8.68 0.94
CA ILE A 85 -11.17 -7.56 1.04
C ILE A 85 -12.60 -8.08 1.21
N LEU A 86 -13.30 -7.56 2.20
CA LEU A 86 -14.74 -7.72 2.38
C LEU A 86 -15.44 -6.67 1.52
N ARG A 87 -16.20 -7.15 0.54
CA ARG A 87 -16.70 -6.29 -0.55
C ARG A 87 -17.80 -5.33 -0.11
N ASP A 88 -18.59 -5.70 0.89
CA ASP A 88 -19.76 -4.93 1.30
C ASP A 88 -19.34 -3.74 2.19
N GLU A 89 -18.27 -3.92 2.95
CA GLU A 89 -17.67 -2.95 3.87
C GLU A 89 -16.71 -2.00 3.15
N CYS A 90 -16.16 -2.41 2.00
CA CYS A 90 -15.22 -1.57 1.25
C CYS A 90 -15.91 -0.35 0.63
N THR A 91 -15.41 0.85 0.96
CA THR A 91 -15.92 2.14 0.47
C THR A 91 -15.28 2.61 -0.84
N GLY A 92 -14.21 1.95 -1.28
CA GLY A 92 -13.47 2.33 -2.49
C GLY A 92 -12.51 3.52 -2.31
N CYS A 93 -12.05 3.79 -1.09
CA CYS A 93 -11.16 4.92 -0.73
C CYS A 93 -9.71 4.81 -1.23
N LYS A 94 -9.27 3.62 -1.68
CA LYS A 94 -7.94 3.32 -2.26
C LYS A 94 -6.73 3.38 -1.33
N LEU A 95 -6.89 3.69 -0.04
CA LEU A 95 -5.76 3.81 0.89
C LEU A 95 -4.94 2.51 1.01
N CYS A 96 -5.61 1.36 1.01
CA CYS A 96 -4.96 0.06 1.06
C CYS A 96 -4.15 -0.28 -0.20
N VAL A 97 -4.54 0.27 -1.36
CA VAL A 97 -3.79 0.14 -2.62
C VAL A 97 -2.50 0.94 -2.55
N LEU A 98 -2.59 2.21 -2.17
CA LEU A 98 -1.43 3.10 -2.00
C LEU A 98 -0.47 2.64 -0.89
N GLY A 99 -1.00 1.94 0.12
CA GLY A 99 -0.23 1.44 1.26
C GLY A 99 0.41 0.06 1.03
N CYS A 100 0.09 -0.64 -0.05
CA CYS A 100 0.58 -2.00 -0.26
C CYS A 100 2.04 -1.98 -0.75
N PRO A 101 3.02 -2.51 0.01
CA PRO A 101 4.43 -2.45 -0.38
C PRO A 101 4.80 -3.37 -1.56
N THR A 102 3.88 -4.24 -1.98
CA THR A 102 4.08 -5.20 -3.07
C THR A 102 3.06 -5.06 -4.21
N ASP A 103 2.29 -3.97 -4.21
CA ASP A 103 1.23 -3.70 -5.21
C ASP A 103 0.25 -4.89 -5.38
N ALA A 104 0.04 -5.63 -4.29
CA ALA A 104 -0.84 -6.79 -4.28
C ALA A 104 -2.32 -6.39 -4.35
N ILE A 105 -2.67 -5.17 -3.94
CA ILE A 105 -4.05 -4.69 -3.91
C ILE A 105 -4.31 -3.81 -5.12
N ILE A 106 -5.39 -4.05 -5.84
CA ILE A 106 -5.84 -3.24 -6.99
C ILE A 106 -7.31 -2.88 -6.83
N MET A 107 -7.77 -1.90 -7.60
CA MET A 107 -9.18 -1.50 -7.67
C MET A 107 -9.84 -2.14 -8.89
N ILE A 108 -10.99 -2.77 -8.67
CA ILE A 108 -11.83 -3.38 -9.72
C ILE A 108 -13.24 -2.78 -9.67
N ASP A 109 -14.02 -3.00 -10.72
CA ASP A 109 -15.47 -2.75 -10.72
C ASP A 109 -16.18 -3.61 -9.66
N ARG A 110 -17.16 -3.02 -8.99
CA ARG A 110 -17.99 -3.71 -7.99
C ARG A 110 -18.87 -4.81 -8.59
#